data_AF-A0A8S0WUT5-F1
#
_entry.id   AF-A0A8S0WUT5-F1
#
_cell.length_a   1.000
_cell.length_b   1.000
_cell.length_c   1.000
_cell.angle_alpha   90.00
_cell.angle_beta   90.00
_cell.angle_gamma   90.00
#
_symmetry.space_group_name_H-M   'P 1'
#
loop_
_entity.id
_entity.type
_entity.pdbx_description
1 polymer ?
#
loop_
_entity_poly.entity_id
_entity_poly.type
_entity_poly.pdbx_seq_one_letter_code
_entity_poly.pdbx_strand_id
1 'polypeptide(L)'
;MWKTKDLTNSPPWGPRTKILSPEDRSRIISEKCKSIIGAYHLTTEDVLKASGKYWELFNDPILCTDVTVGHLINVHLNFGVFTLVKYTNSRPDITDLVDRLLKYDVSTHYLTKWSALKSGTTATLMPDGTLELHTSETLDTKFVPPLLLTGTPVVAVLFARLIVAGEDRGNKVFVASISDGLKMALGVECRGVPQRGGLDPFINFSRVRLPATALLSFPDMSQDSQRAFFDDITAMIRGSLSFGAMSITRMRIAAYIAGMAILRDTSALPTGNVISLSPPVFAVLTAIAQAFVFAHFGEEIRVLFNSLDGHPFRQHFMVILFKEGAVRRTLENIMQLAVGQQGLLEDNLKEMLLADRANSIRFAMEVLFGRLDPPMTANPDSILARHELSMIQDTRILLSTNQHRDPVGLAHSCQRLLEAIAHRMGCEAAIAANVDGRLIELFKASIIKLDPSWYAERGGMTRVKQAEVEKAAAEGLLPQLPGLLHRLEVERYSMASSPEKGKDIKSRL
;
A
#
# COMPACT_ATOMS: atom_id res chain seq x y z
N MET A 1 -1.89 -11.56 18.36
CA MET A 1 -3.20 -12.09 17.92
C MET A 1 -4.10 -10.96 17.41
N TRP A 2 -4.51 -11.03 16.14
CA TRP A 2 -5.24 -9.96 15.45
C TRP A 2 -6.68 -9.75 15.92
N LYS A 3 -7.14 -8.49 15.94
CA LYS A 3 -8.51 -8.09 16.35
C LYS A 3 -9.61 -8.71 15.48
N THR A 4 -9.28 -9.06 14.24
CA THR A 4 -10.24 -9.58 13.25
C THR A 4 -10.23 -11.09 13.14
N LYS A 5 -9.47 -11.78 14.00
CA LYS A 5 -9.29 -13.24 13.95
C LYS A 5 -10.60 -14.03 13.98
N ASP A 6 -11.62 -13.51 14.67
CA ASP A 6 -12.93 -14.16 14.76
C ASP A 6 -13.88 -13.73 13.64
N LEU A 7 -13.58 -12.62 12.94
CA LEU A 7 -14.34 -12.19 11.76
C LEU A 7 -14.23 -13.20 10.63
N THR A 8 -13.13 -13.95 10.50
CA THR A 8 -12.93 -14.95 9.42
C THR A 8 -14.00 -16.04 9.38
N ASN A 9 -14.71 -16.25 10.49
CA ASN A 9 -15.80 -17.23 10.61
C ASN A 9 -17.20 -16.59 10.63
N SER A 10 -17.27 -15.26 10.62
CA SER A 10 -18.54 -14.54 10.63
C SER A 10 -19.22 -14.60 9.26
N PRO A 11 -20.56 -14.41 9.17
CA PRO A 11 -21.32 -14.57 7.93
C PRO A 11 -20.77 -13.85 6.69
N PRO A 12 -20.33 -12.57 6.73
CA PRO A 12 -19.83 -11.89 5.53
C PRO A 12 -18.51 -12.49 4.99
N TRP A 13 -17.75 -13.18 5.85
CA TRP A 13 -16.44 -13.79 5.56
C TRP A 13 -16.49 -15.32 5.39
N GLY A 14 -17.66 -15.94 5.56
CA GLY A 14 -17.84 -17.38 5.46
C GLY A 14 -17.67 -17.95 4.05
N PRO A 15 -17.51 -19.29 3.92
CA PRO A 15 -17.51 -20.00 2.63
C PRO A 15 -18.78 -19.71 1.84
N ARG A 16 -18.66 -19.35 0.55
CA ARG A 16 -19.84 -19.20 -0.33
C ARG A 16 -19.99 -20.39 -1.24
N THR A 17 -21.17 -20.99 -1.22
CA THR A 17 -21.54 -22.15 -2.04
C THR A 17 -22.26 -21.78 -3.33
N LYS A 18 -22.55 -20.49 -3.56
CA LYS A 18 -23.30 -19.99 -4.74
C LYS A 18 -22.62 -18.76 -5.36
N ILE A 19 -22.71 -18.66 -6.68
CA ILE A 19 -22.36 -17.44 -7.44
C ILE A 19 -23.35 -16.35 -7.03
N LEU A 20 -22.83 -15.17 -6.65
CA LEU A 20 -23.66 -14.05 -6.23
C LEU A 20 -24.02 -13.14 -7.39
N SER A 21 -25.17 -12.48 -7.28
CA SER A 21 -25.50 -11.33 -8.12
C SER A 21 -24.50 -10.18 -7.88
N PRO A 22 -24.32 -9.25 -8.83
CA PRO A 22 -23.50 -8.05 -8.64
C PRO A 22 -23.93 -7.20 -7.43
N GLU A 23 -25.23 -7.11 -7.17
CA GLU A 23 -25.79 -6.37 -6.03
C GLU A 23 -25.46 -7.03 -4.69
N ASP A 24 -25.66 -8.36 -4.59
CA ASP A 24 -25.29 -9.12 -3.40
C ASP A 24 -23.79 -9.07 -3.12
N ARG A 25 -22.97 -9.12 -4.17
CA ARG A 25 -21.52 -8.95 -4.04
C ARG A 25 -21.18 -7.58 -3.45
N SER A 26 -21.82 -6.52 -3.95
CA SER A 26 -21.58 -5.15 -3.50
C SER A 26 -21.98 -4.94 -2.04
N ARG A 27 -23.16 -5.44 -1.65
CA ARG A 27 -23.64 -5.42 -0.27
C ARG A 27 -22.66 -6.10 0.68
N ILE A 28 -22.23 -7.33 0.37
CA ILE A 28 -21.38 -8.05 1.31
C ILE A 28 -19.97 -7.44 1.39
N ILE A 29 -19.45 -6.85 0.32
CA ILE A 29 -18.18 -6.10 0.41
C ILE A 29 -18.31 -4.93 1.39
N SER A 30 -19.44 -4.23 1.39
CA SER A 30 -19.69 -3.17 2.39
C SER A 30 -19.81 -3.72 3.81
N GLU A 31 -20.53 -4.83 4.02
CA GLU A 31 -20.61 -5.50 5.33
C GLU A 31 -19.23 -5.94 5.85
N LYS A 32 -18.38 -6.46 4.97
CA LYS A 32 -16.98 -6.79 5.30
C LYS A 32 -16.21 -5.56 5.75
N CYS A 33 -16.28 -4.46 4.98
CA CYS A 33 -15.61 -3.21 5.35
C CYS A 33 -16.11 -2.68 6.70
N LYS A 34 -17.44 -2.67 6.92
CA LYS A 34 -18.05 -2.27 8.20
C LYS A 34 -17.54 -3.11 9.36
N SER A 35 -17.45 -4.43 9.18
CA SER A 35 -16.96 -5.33 10.23
C SER A 35 -15.49 -5.06 10.62
N ILE A 36 -14.64 -4.72 9.65
CA ILE A 36 -13.23 -4.39 9.91
C ILE A 36 -13.10 -3.04 10.63
N ILE A 37 -13.76 -2.00 10.11
CA ILE A 37 -13.73 -0.66 10.73
C ILE A 37 -14.28 -0.73 12.16
N GLY A 38 -15.39 -1.45 12.34
CA GLY A 38 -15.99 -1.71 13.64
C GLY A 38 -15.06 -2.45 14.60
N ALA A 39 -14.22 -3.38 14.13
CA ALA A 39 -13.30 -4.11 15.00
C ALA A 39 -12.12 -3.25 15.52
N TYR A 40 -11.73 -2.23 14.74
CA TYR A 40 -10.62 -1.35 15.13
C TYR A 40 -11.08 -0.13 15.90
N HIS A 41 -12.27 0.43 15.67
CA HIS A 41 -12.76 1.64 16.37
C HIS A 41 -11.81 2.86 16.26
N LEU A 42 -11.20 3.10 15.11
CA LEU A 42 -10.23 4.19 14.92
C LEU A 42 -10.82 5.57 15.29
N THR A 43 -9.99 6.43 15.87
CA THR A 43 -10.32 7.84 16.13
C THR A 43 -9.80 8.76 15.02
N THR A 44 -10.20 10.04 15.05
CA THR A 44 -9.64 11.07 14.17
C THR A 44 -8.12 11.19 14.30
N GLU A 45 -7.62 11.14 15.53
CA GLU A 45 -6.18 11.18 15.82
C GLU A 45 -5.46 9.93 15.30
N ASP A 46 -6.06 8.74 15.41
CA ASP A 46 -5.50 7.50 14.88
C ASP A 46 -5.20 7.63 13.36
N VAL A 47 -6.17 8.17 12.61
CA VAL A 47 -6.05 8.38 11.16
C VAL A 47 -5.05 9.50 10.84
N LEU A 48 -5.12 10.62 11.56
CA LEU A 48 -4.25 11.78 11.33
C LEU A 48 -2.77 11.47 11.62
N LYS A 49 -2.49 10.70 12.66
CA LYS A 49 -1.11 10.41 13.13
C LYS A 49 -0.62 9.02 12.77
N ALA A 50 -1.32 8.26 11.92
CA ALA A 50 -0.98 6.87 11.61
C ALA A 50 -0.55 6.12 12.90
N SER A 51 -1.43 6.14 13.90
CA SER A 51 -1.13 5.59 15.23
C SER A 51 -0.79 4.11 15.17
N GLY A 52 -0.32 3.54 16.28
CA GLY A 52 -0.08 2.08 16.35
C GLY A 52 -1.33 1.27 16.00
N LYS A 53 -2.52 1.74 16.36
CA LYS A 53 -3.80 1.08 16.06
C LYS A 53 -4.20 1.17 14.59
N TYR A 54 -3.91 2.29 13.95
CA TYR A 54 -4.01 2.43 12.49
C TYR A 54 -3.02 1.48 11.79
N TRP A 55 -1.79 1.38 12.30
CA TRP A 55 -0.77 0.51 11.75
C TRP A 55 -1.11 -0.97 11.89
N GLU A 56 -1.65 -1.37 13.05
CA GLU A 56 -2.19 -2.71 13.28
C GLU A 56 -3.24 -3.08 12.23
N LEU A 57 -4.18 -2.16 11.91
CA LEU A 57 -5.20 -2.39 10.89
C LEU A 57 -4.56 -2.69 9.52
N PHE A 58 -3.61 -1.88 9.08
CA PHE A 58 -2.99 -2.06 7.76
C PHE A 58 -2.01 -3.24 7.68
N ASN A 59 -1.58 -3.77 8.82
CA ASN A 59 -0.86 -5.04 8.90
C ASN A 59 -1.79 -6.26 9.06
N ASP A 60 -3.09 -6.06 9.34
CA ASP A 60 -4.04 -7.13 9.59
C ASP A 60 -4.24 -8.00 8.33
N PRO A 61 -3.99 -9.33 8.41
CA PRO A 61 -4.17 -10.24 7.28
C PRO A 61 -5.57 -10.26 6.68
N ILE A 62 -6.60 -9.82 7.40
CA ILE A 62 -7.98 -9.75 6.87
C ILE A 62 -8.05 -8.90 5.59
N LEU A 63 -7.27 -7.80 5.51
CA LEU A 63 -7.26 -6.89 4.37
C LEU A 63 -6.68 -7.53 3.10
N CYS A 64 -5.99 -8.66 3.25
CA CYS A 64 -5.38 -9.40 2.16
C CYS A 64 -6.22 -10.61 1.72
N THR A 65 -7.27 -10.97 2.46
CA THR A 65 -8.16 -12.08 2.09
C THR A 65 -9.15 -11.73 0.98
N ASP A 66 -9.44 -10.44 0.80
CA ASP A 66 -10.28 -9.89 -0.26
C ASP A 66 -9.66 -8.56 -0.74
N VAL A 67 -9.05 -8.59 -1.92
CA VAL A 67 -8.30 -7.45 -2.47
C VAL A 67 -9.18 -6.20 -2.61
N THR A 68 -10.45 -6.38 -2.96
CA THR A 68 -11.39 -5.26 -3.12
C THR A 68 -11.69 -4.61 -1.77
N VAL A 69 -11.90 -5.40 -0.72
CA VAL A 69 -12.10 -4.87 0.65
C VAL A 69 -10.87 -4.13 1.14
N GLY A 70 -9.67 -4.72 0.98
CA GLY A 70 -8.43 -4.08 1.38
C GLY A 70 -8.21 -2.73 0.67
N HIS A 71 -8.45 -2.68 -0.64
CA HIS A 71 -8.37 -1.45 -1.41
C HIS A 71 -9.39 -0.41 -0.95
N LEU A 72 -10.65 -0.80 -0.71
CA LEU A 72 -11.68 0.11 -0.22
C LEU A 72 -11.36 0.70 1.15
N ILE A 73 -10.89 -0.11 2.10
CA ILE A 73 -10.48 0.37 3.42
C ILE A 73 -9.32 1.35 3.30
N ASN A 74 -8.33 1.03 2.46
CA ASN A 74 -7.23 1.94 2.16
C ASN A 74 -7.74 3.26 1.60
N VAL A 75 -8.68 3.22 0.64
CA VAL A 75 -9.19 4.44 0.03
C VAL A 75 -10.03 5.28 1.00
N HIS A 76 -10.93 4.59 1.70
CA HIS A 76 -11.84 5.17 2.67
C HIS A 76 -11.06 5.93 3.75
N LEU A 77 -10.09 5.29 4.39
CA LEU A 77 -9.35 5.90 5.50
C LEU A 77 -8.31 6.93 5.02
N ASN A 78 -7.51 6.60 4.01
CA ASN A 78 -6.32 7.40 3.67
C ASN A 78 -6.60 8.56 2.75
N PHE A 79 -7.61 8.45 1.89
CA PHE A 79 -7.97 9.53 1.01
C PHE A 79 -9.21 10.27 1.47
N GLY A 80 -10.28 9.56 1.82
CA GLY A 80 -11.52 10.19 2.26
C GLY A 80 -11.43 10.76 3.67
N VAL A 81 -11.36 9.89 4.69
CA VAL A 81 -11.38 10.28 6.11
C VAL A 81 -10.21 11.20 6.43
N PHE A 82 -8.98 10.85 6.05
CA PHE A 82 -7.82 11.69 6.32
C PHE A 82 -7.95 13.12 5.75
N THR A 83 -8.50 13.28 4.55
CA THR A 83 -8.72 14.61 3.97
C THR A 83 -9.73 15.41 4.79
N LEU A 84 -10.82 14.76 5.23
CA LEU A 84 -11.88 15.40 6.00
C LEU A 84 -11.46 15.75 7.43
N VAL A 85 -10.63 14.91 8.06
CA VAL A 85 -10.10 15.15 9.42
C VAL A 85 -9.36 16.49 9.52
N LYS A 86 -8.74 16.98 8.43
CA LYS A 86 -8.07 18.28 8.41
C LYS A 86 -9.02 19.46 8.68
N TYR A 87 -10.32 19.27 8.47
CA TYR A 87 -11.33 20.33 8.59
C TYR A 87 -12.18 20.23 9.87
N THR A 88 -12.04 19.18 10.68
CA THR A 88 -12.94 18.94 11.84
C THR A 88 -12.84 20.03 12.91
N ASN A 89 -11.67 20.65 13.07
CA ASN A 89 -11.47 21.70 14.10
C ASN A 89 -12.31 22.96 13.87
N SER A 90 -12.68 23.27 12.62
CA SER A 90 -13.43 24.48 12.25
C SER A 90 -14.82 24.19 11.67
N ARG A 91 -15.17 22.91 11.47
CA ARG A 91 -16.39 22.48 10.78
C ARG A 91 -17.10 21.37 11.57
N PRO A 92 -18.10 21.72 12.42
CA PRO A 92 -18.89 20.73 13.15
C PRO A 92 -19.60 19.73 12.22
N ASP A 93 -20.09 20.20 11.07
CA ASP A 93 -20.74 19.36 10.06
C ASP A 93 -19.78 18.28 9.48
N ILE A 94 -18.49 18.62 9.33
CA ILE A 94 -17.47 17.66 8.91
C ILE A 94 -17.07 16.74 10.06
N THR A 95 -17.09 17.22 11.30
CA THR A 95 -16.85 16.39 12.49
C THR A 95 -17.90 15.27 12.58
N ASP A 96 -19.17 15.61 12.46
CA ASP A 96 -20.27 14.65 12.44
C ASP A 96 -20.15 13.65 11.28
N LEU A 97 -19.72 14.11 10.11
CA LEU A 97 -19.48 13.24 8.96
C LEU A 97 -18.33 12.27 9.22
N VAL A 98 -17.20 12.74 9.74
CA VAL A 98 -16.02 11.92 10.05
C VAL A 98 -16.36 10.85 11.09
N ASP A 99 -17.14 11.17 12.12
CA ASP A 99 -17.58 10.20 13.12
C ASP A 99 -18.42 9.07 12.51
N ARG A 100 -19.28 9.39 11.53
CA ARG A 100 -20.06 8.39 10.79
C ARG A 100 -19.20 7.56 9.85
N LEU A 101 -18.17 8.16 9.23
CA LEU A 101 -17.21 7.43 8.39
C LEU A 101 -16.37 6.45 9.22
N LEU A 102 -15.88 6.86 10.40
CA LEU A 102 -15.12 6.01 11.33
C LEU A 102 -15.95 4.86 11.93
N LYS A 103 -17.27 4.93 11.83
CA LYS A 103 -18.21 3.83 12.16
C LYS A 103 -18.66 3.03 10.93
N TYR A 104 -18.27 3.47 9.74
CA TYR A 104 -18.71 2.95 8.45
C TYR A 104 -20.25 2.96 8.29
N ASP A 105 -20.91 3.96 8.87
CA ASP A 105 -22.33 4.24 8.62
C ASP A 105 -22.52 5.01 7.30
N VAL A 106 -21.44 5.62 6.83
CA VAL A 106 -21.27 6.22 5.51
C VAL A 106 -19.94 5.72 4.96
N SER A 107 -19.86 5.45 3.67
CA SER A 107 -18.60 5.18 2.99
C SER A 107 -18.12 6.43 2.25
N THR A 108 -16.80 6.62 2.18
CA THR A 108 -16.19 7.72 1.44
C THR A 108 -15.32 7.20 0.31
N HIS A 109 -15.38 7.88 -0.83
CA HIS A 109 -14.50 7.66 -1.97
C HIS A 109 -13.72 8.94 -2.29
N TYR A 110 -12.57 8.76 -2.94
CA TYR A 110 -11.74 9.87 -3.37
C TYR A 110 -11.72 9.94 -4.88
N LEU A 111 -12.33 10.98 -5.41
CA LEU A 111 -12.53 11.15 -6.84
C LEU A 111 -11.40 11.99 -7.42
N THR A 112 -10.43 11.30 -8.03
CA THR A 112 -9.33 11.91 -8.77
C THR A 112 -9.40 11.55 -10.25
N LYS A 113 -8.73 12.37 -11.08
CA LYS A 113 -8.36 12.01 -12.46
C LYS A 113 -6.96 11.39 -12.43
N TRP A 114 -6.59 10.63 -13.46
CA TRP A 114 -5.21 10.17 -13.71
C TRP A 114 -4.18 11.32 -13.72
N SER A 115 -4.62 12.55 -14.04
CA SER A 115 -3.83 13.78 -13.89
C SER A 115 -4.60 14.79 -13.03
N ALA A 116 -4.18 14.96 -11.78
CA ALA A 116 -4.77 15.91 -10.82
C ALA A 116 -4.72 17.39 -11.30
N LEU A 117 -3.87 17.69 -12.29
CA LEU A 117 -3.59 19.06 -12.74
C LEU A 117 -4.52 19.59 -13.85
N LYS A 118 -5.32 18.73 -14.50
CA LYS A 118 -6.26 19.14 -15.57
C LYS A 118 -7.61 18.45 -15.41
N SER A 119 -8.44 18.96 -14.50
CA SER A 119 -9.84 18.55 -14.36
C SER A 119 -10.75 19.50 -15.15
N GLY A 120 -11.59 18.96 -16.03
CA GLY A 120 -12.74 19.67 -16.60
C GLY A 120 -14.00 19.59 -15.74
N THR A 121 -13.90 19.11 -14.49
CA THR A 121 -14.98 19.25 -13.51
C THR A 121 -14.92 20.65 -12.91
N THR A 122 -16.02 21.39 -13.02
CA THR A 122 -16.18 22.75 -12.45
C THR A 122 -17.20 22.74 -11.32
N ALA A 123 -16.99 23.61 -10.34
CA ALA A 123 -17.95 23.95 -9.31
C ALA A 123 -18.23 25.46 -9.41
N THR A 124 -19.38 25.82 -9.96
CA THR A 124 -19.74 27.23 -10.20
C THR A 124 -20.56 27.79 -9.05
N LEU A 125 -20.12 28.88 -8.44
CA LEU A 125 -20.88 29.60 -7.43
C LEU A 125 -22.06 30.31 -8.10
N MET A 126 -23.25 29.98 -7.64
CA MET A 126 -24.51 30.48 -8.16
C MET A 126 -24.92 31.77 -7.44
N PRO A 127 -25.82 32.58 -8.03
CA PRO A 127 -26.31 33.81 -7.40
C PRO A 127 -27.02 33.58 -6.06
N ASP A 128 -27.59 32.40 -5.85
CA ASP A 128 -28.25 32.00 -4.59
C ASP A 128 -27.27 31.49 -3.50
N GLY A 129 -25.96 31.51 -3.79
CA GLY A 129 -24.91 31.03 -2.89
C GLY A 129 -24.69 29.52 -2.95
N THR A 130 -25.45 28.76 -3.73
CA THR A 130 -25.20 27.33 -3.94
C THR A 130 -24.06 27.10 -4.94
N LEU A 131 -23.55 25.88 -4.99
CA LEU A 131 -22.55 25.46 -5.97
C LEU A 131 -23.18 24.52 -6.98
N GLU A 132 -22.88 24.72 -8.27
CA GLU A 132 -23.23 23.80 -9.33
C GLU A 132 -22.00 23.00 -9.75
N LEU A 133 -22.00 21.70 -9.46
CA LEU A 133 -20.94 20.79 -9.87
C LEU A 133 -21.28 20.17 -11.23
N HIS A 134 -20.38 20.31 -12.19
CA HIS A 134 -20.55 19.78 -13.54
C HIS A 134 -19.26 19.24 -14.12
N THR A 135 -19.34 18.16 -14.88
CA THR A 135 -18.25 17.60 -15.67
C THR A 135 -18.60 17.74 -17.15
N SER A 136 -17.77 18.48 -17.89
CA SER A 136 -18.05 18.86 -19.29
C SER A 136 -17.79 17.75 -20.31
N GLU A 137 -16.77 16.91 -20.08
CA GLU A 137 -16.36 15.86 -21.02
C GLU A 137 -16.26 14.49 -20.34
N THR A 138 -16.50 13.42 -21.10
CA THR A 138 -16.33 12.03 -20.62
C THR A 138 -14.88 11.73 -20.22
N LEU A 139 -13.90 12.43 -20.82
CA LEU A 139 -12.48 12.33 -20.47
C LEU A 139 -12.12 12.99 -19.13
N ASP A 140 -13.05 13.73 -18.53
CA ASP A 140 -12.92 14.36 -17.21
C ASP A 140 -13.66 13.59 -16.11
N THR A 141 -14.21 12.43 -16.45
CA THR A 141 -14.88 11.57 -15.48
C THR A 141 -13.89 11.02 -14.47
N LYS A 142 -14.36 10.84 -13.23
CA LYS A 142 -13.51 10.49 -12.09
C LYS A 142 -13.61 9.01 -11.80
N PHE A 143 -12.48 8.35 -11.61
CA PHE A 143 -12.42 6.92 -11.35
C PHE A 143 -12.83 6.60 -9.92
N VAL A 144 -13.58 5.51 -9.76
CA VAL A 144 -14.08 5.06 -8.46
C VAL A 144 -13.98 3.55 -8.37
N PRO A 145 -13.61 3.01 -7.20
CA PRO A 145 -13.90 1.62 -6.87
C PRO A 145 -15.35 1.24 -7.20
N PRO A 146 -15.64 0.05 -7.72
CA PRO A 146 -16.91 -0.30 -8.37
C PRO A 146 -18.14 -0.50 -7.45
N LEU A 147 -18.24 0.22 -6.34
CA LEU A 147 -19.09 -0.15 -5.20
C LEU A 147 -19.88 1.04 -4.64
N LEU A 148 -20.72 1.65 -5.48
CA LEU A 148 -21.54 2.81 -5.10
C LEU A 148 -22.93 2.47 -4.54
N LEU A 149 -23.50 1.31 -4.90
CA LEU A 149 -24.82 0.85 -4.45
C LEU A 149 -24.67 -0.38 -3.57
N THR A 150 -24.26 -0.18 -2.33
CA THR A 150 -23.89 -1.26 -1.40
C THR A 150 -24.83 -1.40 -0.20
N GLY A 151 -25.92 -0.62 -0.16
CA GLY A 151 -26.77 -0.46 1.02
C GLY A 151 -26.19 0.49 2.07
N THR A 152 -24.99 1.05 1.85
CA THR A 152 -24.38 2.07 2.71
C THR A 152 -24.30 3.38 1.94
N PRO A 153 -24.76 4.52 2.51
CA PRO A 153 -24.63 5.82 1.88
C PRO A 153 -23.18 6.13 1.50
N VAL A 154 -22.97 6.78 0.36
CA VAL A 154 -21.64 7.10 -0.16
C VAL A 154 -21.50 8.60 -0.34
N VAL A 155 -20.44 9.14 0.24
CA VAL A 155 -19.94 10.49 -0.04
C VAL A 155 -18.62 10.42 -0.81
N ALA A 156 -18.26 11.52 -1.47
CA ALA A 156 -17.00 11.64 -2.16
C ALA A 156 -16.27 12.92 -1.77
N VAL A 157 -14.96 12.79 -1.57
CA VAL A 157 -14.03 13.91 -1.62
C VAL A 157 -13.59 14.07 -3.07
N LEU A 158 -13.70 15.28 -3.64
CA LEU A 158 -13.46 15.51 -5.06
C LEU A 158 -12.80 16.87 -5.31
N PHE A 159 -11.95 16.91 -6.35
CA PHE A 159 -11.29 18.14 -6.80
C PHE A 159 -12.02 18.72 -8.00
N ALA A 160 -12.36 20.01 -7.96
CA ALA A 160 -13.00 20.70 -9.09
C ALA A 160 -12.49 22.14 -9.18
N ARG A 161 -12.53 22.71 -10.38
CA ARG A 161 -12.19 24.12 -10.62
C ARG A 161 -13.32 24.99 -10.08
N LEU A 162 -13.03 25.86 -9.12
CA LEU A 162 -14.03 26.76 -8.55
C LEU A 162 -14.22 27.96 -9.47
N ILE A 163 -15.44 28.19 -9.95
CA ILE A 163 -15.79 29.35 -10.78
C ILE A 163 -16.64 30.31 -9.96
N VAL A 164 -16.23 31.57 -9.81
CA VAL A 164 -16.96 32.61 -9.08
C VAL A 164 -17.12 33.82 -9.96
N ALA A 165 -18.36 34.23 -10.24
CA ALA A 165 -18.66 35.37 -11.12
C ALA A 165 -17.94 35.29 -12.49
N GLY A 166 -17.77 34.07 -13.03
CA GLY A 166 -17.07 33.80 -14.29
C GLY A 166 -15.55 33.71 -14.18
N GLU A 167 -14.97 33.99 -13.02
CA GLU A 167 -13.53 33.87 -12.75
C GLU A 167 -13.18 32.47 -12.25
N ASP A 168 -12.12 31.88 -12.80
CA ASP A 168 -11.59 30.60 -12.33
C ASP A 168 -10.60 30.79 -11.17
N ARG A 169 -10.95 30.24 -10.01
CA ARG A 169 -10.16 30.34 -8.76
C ARG A 169 -9.31 29.10 -8.49
N GLY A 170 -9.09 28.28 -9.50
CA GLY A 170 -8.27 27.08 -9.46
C GLY A 170 -8.96 25.86 -8.85
N ASN A 171 -8.20 24.79 -8.69
CA ASN A 171 -8.69 23.55 -8.09
C ASN A 171 -8.97 23.73 -6.59
N LYS A 172 -10.14 23.27 -6.17
CA LYS A 172 -10.61 23.26 -4.78
C LYS A 172 -11.14 21.89 -4.39
N VAL A 173 -11.19 21.64 -3.09
CA VAL A 173 -11.63 20.37 -2.52
C VAL A 173 -13.07 20.50 -2.08
N PHE A 174 -13.91 19.57 -2.52
CA PHE A 174 -15.32 19.51 -2.21
C PHE A 174 -15.70 18.16 -1.60
N VAL A 175 -16.76 18.17 -0.80
CA VAL A 175 -17.47 16.95 -0.38
C VAL A 175 -18.86 16.92 -1.02
N ALA A 176 -19.21 15.80 -1.65
CA ALA A 176 -20.51 15.61 -2.29
C ALA A 176 -21.14 14.27 -1.94
N SER A 177 -22.46 14.24 -1.79
CA SER A 177 -23.21 12.98 -1.71
C SER A 177 -23.27 12.32 -3.08
N ILE A 178 -22.95 11.03 -3.14
CA ILE A 178 -22.91 10.24 -4.38
C ILE A 178 -24.11 9.29 -4.45
N SER A 179 -24.45 8.65 -3.35
CA SER A 179 -25.56 7.72 -3.25
C SER A 179 -26.09 7.63 -1.82
N ASP A 180 -27.38 7.34 -1.65
CA ASP A 180 -27.97 6.96 -0.37
C ASP A 180 -27.73 5.48 0.02
N GLY A 181 -26.98 4.75 -0.81
CA GLY A 181 -26.71 3.31 -0.69
C GLY A 181 -27.62 2.44 -1.54
N LEU A 182 -28.76 2.96 -2.00
CA LEU A 182 -29.74 2.26 -2.85
C LEU A 182 -29.91 2.94 -4.21
N LYS A 183 -29.79 4.27 -4.27
CA LYS A 183 -29.95 5.11 -5.46
C LYS A 183 -28.84 6.14 -5.53
N MET A 184 -28.47 6.51 -6.77
CA MET A 184 -27.53 7.60 -7.01
C MET A 184 -28.17 8.96 -6.67
N ALA A 185 -27.36 9.90 -6.21
CA ALA A 185 -27.79 11.27 -6.00
C ALA A 185 -28.20 11.92 -7.33
N LEU A 186 -29.14 12.88 -7.26
CA LEU A 186 -29.67 13.55 -8.46
C LEU A 186 -28.54 14.22 -9.25
N GLY A 187 -28.47 13.92 -10.55
CA GLY A 187 -27.43 14.43 -11.45
C GLY A 187 -26.07 13.75 -11.32
N VAL A 188 -25.92 12.73 -10.47
CA VAL A 188 -24.72 11.89 -10.39
C VAL A 188 -24.94 10.61 -11.18
N GLU A 189 -24.13 10.37 -12.20
CA GLU A 189 -24.17 9.16 -13.00
C GLU A 189 -22.91 8.33 -12.78
N CYS A 190 -23.07 7.04 -12.52
CA CYS A 190 -21.98 6.07 -12.56
C CYS A 190 -22.18 5.16 -13.77
N ARG A 191 -21.18 5.08 -14.65
CA ARG A 191 -21.21 4.18 -15.82
C ARG A 191 -20.09 3.15 -15.71
N GLY A 192 -20.46 1.88 -15.82
CA GLY A 192 -19.50 0.78 -15.90
C GLY A 192 -19.01 0.58 -17.34
N VAL A 193 -17.72 0.33 -17.52
CA VAL A 193 -17.16 -0.15 -18.79
C VAL A 193 -17.24 -1.69 -18.77
N PRO A 194 -17.58 -2.37 -19.88
CA PRO A 194 -17.65 -3.83 -19.93
C PRO A 194 -16.36 -4.50 -19.46
N GLN A 195 -16.50 -5.59 -18.70
CA GLN A 195 -15.42 -6.38 -18.09
C GLN A 195 -14.46 -6.96 -19.14
N ARG A 196 -13.43 -6.18 -19.51
CA ARG A 196 -12.15 -6.70 -19.99
C ARG A 196 -11.04 -5.84 -19.39
N GLY A 197 -10.34 -6.37 -18.39
CA GLY A 197 -9.00 -5.90 -18.04
C GLY A 197 -8.86 -4.56 -17.30
N GLY A 198 -9.78 -4.18 -16.41
CA GLY A 198 -9.41 -3.29 -15.29
C GLY A 198 -9.57 -1.78 -15.47
N LEU A 199 -10.55 -1.28 -16.23
CA LEU A 199 -10.95 0.13 -16.10
C LEU A 199 -12.06 0.28 -15.05
N ASP A 200 -11.73 0.98 -13.96
CA ASP A 200 -12.65 1.35 -12.90
C ASP A 200 -13.87 2.12 -13.44
N PRO A 201 -15.07 1.96 -12.86
CA PRO A 201 -16.22 2.77 -13.24
C PRO A 201 -15.96 4.25 -12.99
N PHE A 202 -16.62 5.07 -13.80
CA PHE A 202 -16.43 6.49 -13.79
C PHE A 202 -17.69 7.24 -13.37
N ILE A 203 -17.51 8.28 -12.55
CA ILE A 203 -18.57 9.18 -12.13
C ILE A 203 -18.59 10.42 -13.00
N ASN A 204 -19.78 10.78 -13.45
CA ASN A 204 -20.09 12.02 -14.14
C ASN A 204 -21.05 12.89 -13.31
N PHE A 205 -20.83 14.19 -13.32
CA PHE A 205 -21.68 15.17 -12.63
C PHE A 205 -22.43 16.04 -13.65
N SER A 206 -23.76 15.96 -13.63
CA SER A 206 -24.65 16.69 -14.53
C SER A 206 -25.41 17.75 -13.75
N ARG A 207 -24.80 18.94 -13.59
CA ARG A 207 -25.39 20.11 -12.91
C ARG A 207 -25.90 19.79 -11.51
N VAL A 208 -25.07 19.12 -10.72
CA VAL A 208 -25.39 18.72 -9.35
C VAL A 208 -25.36 19.95 -8.44
N ARG A 209 -26.45 20.20 -7.73
CA ARG A 209 -26.54 21.29 -6.74
C ARG A 209 -25.91 20.85 -5.43
N LEU A 210 -24.94 21.61 -4.96
CA LEU A 210 -24.26 21.43 -3.69
C LEU A 210 -24.48 22.66 -2.80
N PRO A 211 -24.63 22.49 -1.48
CA PRO A 211 -24.64 23.65 -0.57
C PRO A 211 -23.27 24.35 -0.58
N ALA A 212 -23.23 25.62 -0.20
CA ALA A 212 -21.98 26.38 -0.05
C ALA A 212 -20.97 25.65 0.85
N THR A 213 -21.47 24.96 1.88
CA THR A 213 -20.67 24.17 2.83
C THR A 213 -19.98 22.97 2.19
N ALA A 214 -20.33 22.55 0.97
CA ALA A 214 -19.64 21.49 0.26
C ALA A 214 -18.18 21.84 -0.08
N LEU A 215 -17.86 23.14 -0.20
CA LEU A 215 -16.48 23.61 -0.36
C LEU A 215 -15.73 23.47 0.98
N LEU A 216 -14.66 22.68 0.97
CA LEU A 216 -13.82 22.44 2.15
C LEU A 216 -12.68 23.46 2.25
N SER A 217 -12.05 23.78 1.12
CA SER A 217 -10.91 24.71 1.08
C SER A 217 -11.35 26.17 0.94
N PHE A 218 -10.47 27.11 1.29
CA PHE A 218 -10.76 28.54 1.16
C PHE A 218 -11.07 28.92 -0.30
N PRO A 219 -12.07 29.79 -0.55
CA PRO A 219 -12.53 30.16 -1.89
C PRO A 219 -11.52 31.02 -2.67
N ASP A 220 -10.57 31.66 -1.99
CA ASP A 220 -9.59 32.55 -2.60
C ASP A 220 -8.47 31.78 -3.30
N MET A 221 -7.86 32.36 -4.33
CA MET A 221 -6.74 31.73 -5.02
C MET A 221 -5.57 31.49 -4.06
N SER A 222 -4.96 30.30 -4.11
CA SER A 222 -3.75 30.04 -3.34
C SER A 222 -2.59 30.89 -3.87
N GLN A 223 -1.96 31.69 -3.02
CA GLN A 223 -0.75 32.44 -3.39
C GLN A 223 0.46 31.51 -3.66
N ASP A 224 0.44 30.30 -3.11
CA ASP A 224 1.49 29.29 -3.27
C ASP A 224 0.91 27.98 -3.83
N SER A 225 1.05 27.80 -5.15
CA SER A 225 0.56 26.63 -5.88
C SER A 225 1.34 25.35 -5.56
N GLN A 226 2.61 25.46 -5.14
CA GLN A 226 3.42 24.30 -4.75
C GLN A 226 2.96 23.75 -3.41
N ARG A 227 2.69 24.63 -2.42
CA ARG A 227 2.17 24.21 -1.12
C ARG A 227 0.79 23.57 -1.24
N ALA A 228 -0.11 24.16 -2.03
CA ALA A 228 -1.43 23.58 -2.31
C ALA A 228 -1.31 22.16 -2.91
N PHE A 229 -0.41 21.96 -3.87
CA PHE A 229 -0.16 20.64 -4.45
C PHE A 229 0.34 19.61 -3.42
N PHE A 230 1.23 20.00 -2.49
CA PHE A 230 1.71 19.10 -1.45
C PHE A 230 0.63 18.75 -0.40
N ASP A 231 -0.23 19.71 -0.05
CA ASP A 231 -1.38 19.47 0.81
C ASP A 231 -2.36 18.46 0.18
N ASP A 232 -2.50 18.51 -1.15
CA ASP A 232 -3.35 17.62 -1.95
C ASP A 232 -2.78 16.19 -2.05
N ILE A 233 -1.46 16.02 -2.18
CA ILE A 233 -0.84 14.68 -2.28
C ILE A 233 -0.54 14.03 -0.93
N THR A 234 -0.69 14.73 0.20
CA THR A 234 -0.40 14.16 1.53
C THR A 234 -1.24 12.91 1.82
N ALA A 235 -2.50 12.89 1.38
CA ALA A 235 -3.38 11.72 1.45
C ALA A 235 -2.81 10.52 0.66
N MET A 236 -2.24 10.77 -0.51
CA MET A 236 -1.59 9.76 -1.35
C MET A 236 -0.30 9.21 -0.74
N ILE A 237 0.50 10.08 -0.13
CA ILE A 237 1.72 9.67 0.58
C ILE A 237 1.35 8.71 1.73
N ARG A 238 0.33 9.06 2.53
CA ARG A 238 -0.16 8.21 3.63
C ARG A 238 -0.76 6.89 3.14
N GLY A 239 -1.58 6.93 2.09
CA GLY A 239 -2.11 5.71 1.47
C GLY A 239 -1.01 4.79 0.97
N SER A 240 0.08 5.35 0.46
CA SER A 240 1.26 4.61 -0.01
C SER A 240 2.02 3.94 1.14
N LEU A 241 2.14 4.61 2.30
CA LEU A 241 2.73 4.03 3.52
C LEU A 241 1.96 2.76 3.95
N SER A 242 0.65 2.87 4.09
CA SER A 242 -0.21 1.79 4.54
C SER A 242 -0.33 0.63 3.56
N PHE A 243 -0.30 0.93 2.26
CA PHE A 243 -0.25 -0.12 1.25
C PHE A 243 1.08 -0.91 1.30
N GLY A 244 2.19 -0.24 1.64
CA GLY A 244 3.47 -0.90 1.90
C GLY A 244 3.35 -1.93 3.03
N ALA A 245 2.68 -1.60 4.13
CA ALA A 245 2.41 -2.54 5.23
C ALA A 245 1.57 -3.74 4.76
N MET A 246 0.47 -3.47 4.03
CA MET A 246 -0.37 -4.52 3.46
C MET A 246 0.41 -5.45 2.53
N SER A 247 1.39 -4.92 1.78
CA SER A 247 2.22 -5.75 0.89
C SER A 247 3.02 -6.79 1.67
N ILE A 248 3.65 -6.42 2.78
CA ILE A 248 4.40 -7.35 3.64
C ILE A 248 3.47 -8.42 4.19
N THR A 249 2.26 -8.06 4.59
CA THR A 249 1.24 -9.03 5.03
C THR A 249 0.85 -10.02 3.93
N ARG A 250 0.81 -9.60 2.66
CA ARG A 250 0.62 -10.52 1.52
C ARG A 250 1.79 -11.49 1.39
N MET A 251 3.04 -11.04 1.55
CA MET A 251 4.20 -11.93 1.56
C MET A 251 4.13 -12.95 2.71
N ARG A 252 3.67 -12.55 3.90
CA ARG A 252 3.43 -13.48 5.03
C ARG A 252 2.41 -14.57 4.64
N ILE A 253 1.29 -14.19 4.02
CA ILE A 253 0.27 -15.15 3.57
C ILE A 253 0.83 -16.09 2.50
N ALA A 254 1.54 -15.56 1.50
CA ALA A 254 2.11 -16.36 0.42
C ALA A 254 3.15 -17.37 0.97
N ALA A 255 4.06 -16.90 1.82
CA ALA A 255 5.06 -17.74 2.47
C ALA A 255 4.39 -18.83 3.34
N TYR A 256 3.31 -18.49 4.04
CA TYR A 256 2.54 -19.46 4.82
C TYR A 256 1.92 -20.55 3.95
N ILE A 257 1.22 -20.18 2.88
CA ILE A 257 0.56 -21.14 1.99
C ILE A 257 1.59 -22.06 1.33
N ALA A 258 2.67 -21.51 0.77
CA ALA A 258 3.73 -22.28 0.14
C ALA A 258 4.46 -23.19 1.15
N GLY A 259 4.80 -22.67 2.34
CA GLY A 259 5.43 -23.45 3.40
C GLY A 259 4.55 -24.60 3.89
N MET A 260 3.25 -24.37 4.09
CA MET A 260 2.31 -25.43 4.46
C MET A 260 2.15 -26.48 3.37
N ALA A 261 2.20 -26.10 2.08
CA ALA A 261 2.20 -27.06 0.98
C ALA A 261 3.44 -27.97 1.03
N ILE A 262 4.63 -27.40 1.27
CA ILE A 262 5.88 -28.15 1.44
C ILE A 262 5.79 -29.12 2.62
N LEU A 263 5.24 -28.68 3.77
CA LEU A 263 5.11 -29.55 4.95
C LEU A 263 4.12 -30.70 4.76
N ARG A 264 3.14 -30.54 3.85
CA ARG A 264 2.13 -31.56 3.55
C ARG A 264 2.58 -32.55 2.48
N ASP A 265 3.50 -32.15 1.60
CA ASP A 265 4.02 -33.01 0.56
C ASP A 265 5.02 -34.03 1.15
N THR A 266 4.51 -35.21 1.49
CA THR A 266 5.30 -36.33 2.00
C THR A 266 6.21 -36.96 0.93
N SER A 267 6.03 -36.63 -0.36
CA SER A 267 6.85 -37.17 -1.45
C SER A 267 8.16 -36.39 -1.69
N ALA A 268 8.22 -35.15 -1.20
CA ALA A 268 9.44 -34.34 -1.16
C ALA A 268 10.34 -34.64 0.05
N LEU A 269 9.91 -35.52 0.96
CA LEU A 269 10.69 -36.01 2.10
C LEU A 269 11.44 -37.29 1.68
N PRO A 270 12.78 -37.26 1.53
CA PRO A 270 13.53 -38.49 1.26
C PRO A 270 13.40 -39.41 2.48
N THR A 271 12.77 -40.58 2.29
CA THR A 271 12.77 -41.78 3.17
C THR A 271 13.26 -41.57 4.61
N GLY A 272 12.56 -40.72 5.36
CA GLY A 272 12.86 -40.37 6.74
C GLY A 272 12.70 -38.89 7.02
N ASN A 273 11.47 -38.42 7.27
CA ASN A 273 11.02 -37.21 8.01
C ASN A 273 11.87 -35.91 8.06
N VAL A 274 12.87 -35.74 7.21
CA VAL A 274 13.79 -34.59 7.22
C VAL A 274 13.58 -33.80 5.94
N ILE A 275 13.04 -32.59 6.08
CA ILE A 275 12.96 -31.63 4.99
C ILE A 275 14.39 -31.27 4.60
N SER A 276 14.72 -31.42 3.32
CA SER A 276 16.02 -31.01 2.78
C SER A 276 15.91 -29.63 2.12
N LEU A 277 17.04 -28.93 2.04
CA LEU A 277 17.08 -27.61 1.41
C LEU A 277 16.94 -27.75 -0.11
N SER A 278 15.74 -27.47 -0.62
CA SER A 278 15.40 -27.39 -2.05
C SER A 278 15.10 -25.95 -2.47
N PRO A 279 15.11 -25.59 -3.76
CA PRO A 279 14.79 -24.22 -4.19
C PRO A 279 13.44 -23.69 -3.66
N PRO A 280 12.33 -24.48 -3.62
CA PRO A 280 11.08 -24.03 -3.00
C PRO A 280 11.18 -23.75 -1.50
N VAL A 281 11.87 -24.63 -0.74
CA VAL A 281 12.12 -24.44 0.69
C VAL A 281 12.94 -23.18 0.93
N PHE A 282 13.94 -22.96 0.09
CA PHE A 282 14.79 -21.78 0.14
C PHE A 282 13.99 -20.49 -0.07
N ALA A 283 13.12 -20.46 -1.09
CA ALA A 283 12.26 -19.32 -1.38
C ALA A 283 11.32 -19.02 -0.20
N VAL A 284 10.72 -20.04 0.41
CA VAL A 284 9.86 -19.88 1.60
C VAL A 284 10.63 -19.29 2.78
N LEU A 285 11.81 -19.84 3.11
CA LEU A 285 12.64 -19.33 4.21
C LEU A 285 13.08 -17.88 3.96
N THR A 286 13.43 -17.55 2.72
CA THR A 286 13.81 -16.20 2.32
C THR A 286 12.65 -15.22 2.48
N ALA A 287 11.46 -15.58 1.99
CA ALA A 287 10.25 -14.77 2.14
C ALA A 287 9.88 -14.56 3.62
N ILE A 288 10.04 -15.60 4.46
CA ILE A 288 9.84 -15.50 5.91
C ILE A 288 10.84 -14.50 6.51
N ALA A 289 12.14 -14.65 6.24
CA ALA A 289 13.18 -13.76 6.76
C ALA A 289 12.92 -12.30 6.36
N GLN A 290 12.60 -12.06 5.09
CA GLN A 290 12.24 -10.73 4.59
C GLN A 290 10.96 -10.19 5.22
N ALA A 291 9.94 -11.02 5.45
CA ALA A 291 8.72 -10.59 6.13
C ALA A 291 8.97 -10.11 7.56
N PHE A 292 9.81 -10.81 8.33
CA PHE A 292 10.18 -10.39 9.68
C PHE A 292 10.97 -9.08 9.67
N VAL A 293 11.98 -8.97 8.80
CA VAL A 293 12.80 -7.75 8.72
C VAL A 293 11.98 -6.56 8.24
N PHE A 294 11.20 -6.71 7.18
CA PHE A 294 10.43 -5.60 6.62
C PHE A 294 9.25 -5.18 7.50
N ALA A 295 8.70 -6.06 8.35
CA ALA A 295 7.70 -5.66 9.34
C ALA A 295 8.25 -4.61 10.32
N HIS A 296 9.47 -4.81 10.82
CA HIS A 296 10.15 -3.83 11.68
C HIS A 296 10.62 -2.60 10.90
N PHE A 297 11.06 -2.77 9.65
CA PHE A 297 11.36 -1.64 8.77
C PHE A 297 10.15 -0.72 8.58
N GLY A 298 8.97 -1.29 8.32
CA GLY A 298 7.75 -0.51 8.13
C GLY A 298 7.35 0.26 9.39
N GLU A 299 7.51 -0.35 10.57
CA GLU A 299 7.25 0.33 11.85
C GLU A 299 8.23 1.50 12.08
N GLU A 300 9.52 1.30 11.80
CA GLU A 300 10.53 2.37 11.86
C GLU A 300 10.18 3.52 10.90
N ILE A 301 9.79 3.19 9.65
CA ILE A 301 9.33 4.18 8.68
C ILE A 301 8.09 4.93 9.16
N ARG A 302 7.14 4.25 9.81
CA ARG A 302 5.96 4.91 10.39
C ARG A 302 6.34 5.89 11.49
N VAL A 303 7.26 5.52 12.37
CA VAL A 303 7.76 6.40 13.44
C VAL A 303 8.45 7.63 12.84
N LEU A 304 9.35 7.44 11.87
CA LEU A 304 10.02 8.53 11.15
C LEU A 304 9.04 9.40 10.37
N PHE A 305 8.05 8.80 9.70
CA PHE A 305 7.02 9.53 8.98
C PHE A 305 6.24 10.47 9.91
N ASN A 306 5.92 10.01 11.11
CA ASN A 306 5.20 10.80 12.11
C ASN A 306 6.08 11.88 12.76
N SER A 307 7.38 11.64 12.94
CA SER A 307 8.30 12.67 13.46
C SER A 307 8.57 13.80 12.45
N LEU A 308 8.32 13.54 11.16
CA LEU A 308 8.43 14.48 10.06
C LEU A 308 7.11 15.20 9.74
N ASP A 309 6.17 15.29 10.70
CA ASP A 309 4.92 16.00 10.50
C ASP A 309 5.15 17.46 10.08
N GLY A 310 4.34 17.95 9.14
CA GLY A 310 4.55 19.25 8.49
C GLY A 310 5.67 19.29 7.43
N HIS A 311 6.38 18.19 7.18
CA HIS A 311 7.41 18.08 6.13
C HIS A 311 7.05 17.03 5.05
N PRO A 312 6.02 17.28 4.22
CA PRO A 312 5.47 16.29 3.29
C PRO A 312 6.50 15.75 2.27
N PHE A 313 7.48 16.56 1.87
CA PHE A 313 8.56 16.12 0.98
C PHE A 313 9.44 15.04 1.62
N ARG A 314 9.82 15.21 2.90
CA ARG A 314 10.63 14.22 3.64
C ARG A 314 9.82 13.00 4.02
N GLN A 315 8.55 13.20 4.39
CA GLN A 315 7.59 12.11 4.59
C GLN A 315 7.46 11.24 3.34
N HIS A 316 7.31 11.85 2.16
CA HIS A 316 7.24 11.13 0.90
C HIS A 316 8.53 10.36 0.61
N PHE A 317 9.70 10.95 0.88
CA PHE A 317 10.97 10.23 0.74
C PHE A 317 11.01 8.95 1.57
N MET A 318 10.59 8.98 2.84
CA MET A 318 10.54 7.79 3.70
C MET A 318 9.62 6.71 3.12
N VAL A 319 8.45 7.11 2.60
CA VAL A 319 7.51 6.17 1.97
C VAL A 319 8.08 5.56 0.69
N ILE A 320 8.79 6.33 -0.13
CA ILE A 320 9.44 5.80 -1.33
C ILE A 320 10.54 4.81 -0.96
N LEU A 321 11.39 5.11 0.04
CA LEU A 321 12.38 4.14 0.53
C LEU A 321 11.72 2.83 0.97
N PHE A 322 10.61 2.92 1.72
CA PHE A 322 9.87 1.75 2.16
C PHE A 322 9.35 0.91 0.98
N LYS A 323 8.77 1.56 -0.04
CA LYS A 323 8.23 0.87 -1.21
C LYS A 323 9.34 0.25 -2.07
N GLU A 324 10.41 0.98 -2.31
CA GLU A 324 11.56 0.50 -3.09
C GLU A 324 12.23 -0.72 -2.44
N GLY A 325 12.37 -0.73 -1.11
CA GLY A 325 12.95 -1.86 -0.38
C GLY A 325 12.00 -3.04 -0.17
N ALA A 326 10.80 -2.79 0.38
CA ALA A 326 9.93 -3.86 0.86
C ALA A 326 8.92 -4.35 -0.20
N VAL A 327 8.24 -3.46 -0.93
CA VAL A 327 7.18 -3.85 -1.88
C VAL A 327 7.76 -4.60 -3.06
N ARG A 328 8.89 -4.13 -3.62
CA ARG A 328 9.52 -4.79 -4.77
C ARG A 328 9.93 -6.22 -4.43
N ARG A 329 10.60 -6.41 -3.29
CA ARG A 329 10.98 -7.73 -2.78
C ARG A 329 9.75 -8.60 -2.50
N THR A 330 8.68 -8.02 -1.95
CA THR A 330 7.40 -8.72 -1.75
C THR A 330 6.85 -9.26 -3.06
N LEU A 331 6.78 -8.44 -4.13
CA LEU A 331 6.30 -8.86 -5.44
C LEU A 331 7.14 -10.04 -5.98
N GLU A 332 8.46 -9.93 -5.93
CA GLU A 332 9.37 -10.99 -6.39
C GLU A 332 9.19 -12.30 -5.62
N ASN A 333 9.05 -12.24 -4.28
CA ASN A 333 8.78 -13.44 -3.50
C ASN A 333 7.43 -14.06 -3.85
N ILE A 334 6.37 -13.25 -4.00
CA ILE A 334 5.05 -13.76 -4.38
C ILE A 334 5.12 -14.49 -5.74
N MET A 335 5.82 -13.91 -6.71
CA MET A 335 6.02 -14.52 -8.02
C MET A 335 6.81 -15.83 -7.94
N GLN A 336 7.87 -15.88 -7.11
CA GLN A 336 8.69 -17.08 -6.92
C GLN A 336 7.97 -18.20 -6.18
N LEU A 337 7.12 -17.86 -5.21
CA LEU A 337 6.39 -18.85 -4.39
C LEU A 337 5.25 -19.52 -5.15
N ALA A 338 4.88 -19.03 -6.35
CA ALA A 338 3.91 -19.62 -7.27
C ALA A 338 2.60 -20.11 -6.59
N VAL A 339 2.16 -19.40 -5.55
CA VAL A 339 0.92 -19.70 -4.86
C VAL A 339 -0.23 -19.47 -5.84
N GLY A 340 -1.16 -20.42 -5.99
CA GLY A 340 -2.23 -20.47 -7.01
C GLY A 340 -3.26 -19.32 -7.05
N GLN A 341 -2.88 -18.14 -6.56
CA GLN A 341 -3.56 -16.85 -6.62
C GLN A 341 -2.91 -15.93 -7.68
N GLN A 342 -2.43 -16.50 -8.79
CA GLN A 342 -1.74 -15.81 -9.87
C GLN A 342 -2.71 -14.89 -10.64
N GLY A 343 -2.44 -13.59 -10.63
CA GLY A 343 -3.17 -12.58 -11.41
C GLY A 343 -3.36 -11.28 -10.62
N LEU A 344 -4.46 -11.18 -9.87
CA LEU A 344 -4.92 -9.90 -9.30
C LEU A 344 -4.01 -9.31 -8.21
N LEU A 345 -3.28 -10.13 -7.46
CA LEU A 345 -2.39 -9.65 -6.39
C LEU A 345 -1.10 -9.04 -6.96
N GLU A 346 -0.58 -9.62 -8.04
CA GLU A 346 0.65 -9.17 -8.70
C GLU A 346 0.42 -7.86 -9.45
N ASP A 347 -0.69 -7.74 -10.18
CA ASP A 347 -0.95 -6.60 -11.05
C ASP A 347 -1.06 -5.30 -10.24
N ASN A 348 -1.74 -5.33 -9.09
CA ASN A 348 -1.83 -4.17 -8.19
C ASN A 348 -0.46 -3.72 -7.63
N LEU A 349 0.43 -4.67 -7.32
CA LEU A 349 1.78 -4.35 -6.84
C LEU A 349 2.65 -3.80 -7.98
N LYS A 350 2.52 -4.37 -9.19
CA LYS A 350 3.22 -3.90 -10.40
C LYS A 350 2.81 -2.48 -10.78
N GLU A 351 1.51 -2.20 -10.86
CA GLU A 351 0.98 -0.87 -11.17
C GLU A 351 1.48 0.19 -10.19
N MET A 352 1.54 -0.16 -8.90
CA MET A 352 2.01 0.75 -7.87
C MET A 352 3.51 1.06 -8.00
N LEU A 353 4.35 0.05 -8.26
CA LEU A 353 5.78 0.26 -8.47
C LEU A 353 6.04 1.09 -9.74
N LEU A 354 5.20 0.91 -10.77
CA LEU A 354 5.26 1.72 -11.98
C LEU A 354 4.89 3.18 -11.71
N ALA A 355 3.86 3.44 -10.90
CA ALA A 355 3.44 4.78 -10.53
C ALA A 355 4.52 5.57 -9.77
N ASP A 356 5.36 4.89 -8.98
CA ASP A 356 6.40 5.52 -8.18
C ASP A 356 7.73 5.75 -8.90
N ARG A 357 7.95 5.14 -10.07
CA ARG A 357 9.24 5.18 -10.76
C ARG A 357 9.80 6.59 -10.92
N ALA A 358 8.93 7.55 -11.26
CA ALA A 358 9.31 8.95 -11.38
C ALA A 358 9.74 9.57 -10.03
N ASN A 359 9.04 9.22 -8.94
CA ASN A 359 9.39 9.66 -7.59
C ASN A 359 10.71 9.04 -7.12
N SER A 360 10.94 7.75 -7.40
CA SER A 360 12.18 7.05 -7.04
C SER A 360 13.39 7.69 -7.72
N ILE A 361 13.29 7.99 -9.02
CA ILE A 361 14.35 8.73 -9.72
C ILE A 361 14.53 10.13 -9.11
N ARG A 362 13.43 10.87 -8.88
CA ARG A 362 13.48 12.21 -8.30
C ARG A 362 14.20 12.22 -6.95
N PHE A 363 13.81 11.37 -6.00
CA PHE A 363 14.42 11.35 -4.68
C PHE A 363 15.88 10.89 -4.70
N ALA A 364 16.21 9.91 -5.55
CA ALA A 364 17.60 9.53 -5.76
C ALA A 364 18.44 10.71 -6.25
N MET A 365 17.93 11.49 -7.21
CA MET A 365 18.62 12.69 -7.71
C MET A 365 18.83 13.75 -6.60
N GLU A 366 17.84 13.95 -5.74
CA GLU A 366 17.95 14.88 -4.60
C GLU A 366 19.03 14.43 -3.59
N VAL A 367 19.18 13.12 -3.36
CA VAL A 367 20.27 12.52 -2.57
C VAL A 367 21.63 12.69 -3.27
N LEU A 368 21.69 12.42 -4.58
CA LEU A 368 22.91 12.53 -5.37
C LEU A 368 23.43 13.97 -5.42
N PHE A 369 22.53 14.96 -5.52
CA PHE A 369 22.87 16.38 -5.48
C PHE A 369 23.13 16.93 -4.07
N GLY A 370 22.94 16.13 -3.02
CA GLY A 370 23.14 16.57 -1.63
C GLY A 370 22.09 17.56 -1.13
N ARG A 371 20.91 17.58 -1.76
CA ARG A 371 19.76 18.39 -1.32
C ARG A 371 18.89 17.67 -0.30
N LEU A 372 19.04 16.35 -0.23
CA LEU A 372 18.34 15.48 0.70
C LEU A 372 19.31 14.46 1.29
N ASP A 373 19.46 14.46 2.60
CA ASP A 373 20.30 13.48 3.28
C ASP A 373 19.56 12.15 3.47
N PRO A 374 20.19 11.01 3.16
CA PRO A 374 19.64 9.71 3.54
C PRO A 374 19.63 9.57 5.08
N PRO A 375 18.72 8.76 5.65
CA PRO A 375 18.70 8.51 7.09
C PRO A 375 20.06 8.01 7.59
N MET A 376 20.52 8.51 8.73
CA MET A 376 21.83 8.14 9.28
C MET A 376 21.93 6.62 9.52
N THR A 377 23.13 6.08 9.37
CA THR A 377 23.42 4.67 9.68
C THR A 377 23.80 4.51 11.15
N ALA A 378 23.22 3.50 11.79
CA ALA A 378 23.57 3.11 13.15
C ALA A 378 24.92 2.38 13.21
N ASN A 379 25.33 1.74 12.11
CA ASN A 379 26.60 1.04 11.99
C ASN A 379 27.23 1.27 10.60
N PRO A 380 28.07 2.34 10.46
CA PRO A 380 28.76 2.67 9.21
C PRO A 380 29.64 1.56 8.66
N ASP A 381 30.18 0.69 9.53
CA ASP A 381 31.08 -0.40 9.14
C ASP A 381 30.35 -1.65 8.66
N SER A 382 29.02 -1.69 8.82
CA SER A 382 28.21 -2.80 8.32
C SER A 382 28.35 -2.94 6.80
N ILE A 383 28.33 -4.19 6.32
CA ILE A 383 28.52 -4.46 4.89
C ILE A 383 27.46 -3.78 4.01
N LEU A 384 26.23 -3.63 4.51
CA LEU A 384 25.14 -2.94 3.81
C LEU A 384 25.32 -1.42 3.81
N ALA A 385 25.82 -0.82 4.90
CA ALA A 385 26.13 0.61 4.94
C ALA A 385 27.28 0.98 3.99
N ARG A 386 28.31 0.13 3.92
CA ARG A 386 29.40 0.28 2.94
C ARG A 386 28.90 0.16 1.50
N HIS A 387 27.96 -0.76 1.24
CA HIS A 387 27.31 -0.91 -0.07
C HIS A 387 26.51 0.32 -0.45
N GLU A 388 25.66 0.83 0.46
CA GLU A 388 24.91 2.08 0.26
C GLU A 388 25.83 3.24 -0.09
N LEU A 389 26.88 3.46 0.70
CA LEU A 389 27.83 4.55 0.47
C LEU A 389 28.49 4.44 -0.91
N SER A 390 28.89 3.23 -1.30
CA SER A 390 29.45 2.99 -2.62
C SER A 390 28.44 3.24 -3.73
N MET A 391 27.18 2.83 -3.57
CA MET A 391 26.12 3.07 -4.55
C MET A 391 25.89 4.57 -4.78
N ILE A 392 25.94 5.39 -3.72
CA ILE A 392 25.88 6.85 -3.84
C ILE A 392 27.07 7.36 -4.67
N GLN A 393 28.29 6.92 -4.35
CA GLN A 393 29.50 7.36 -5.03
C GLN A 393 29.54 6.95 -6.50
N ASP A 394 29.29 5.66 -6.79
CA ASP A 394 29.32 5.11 -8.14
C ASP A 394 28.22 5.76 -9.01
N THR A 395 27.04 6.02 -8.45
CA THR A 395 25.95 6.70 -9.18
C THR A 395 26.26 8.19 -9.41
N ARG A 396 26.94 8.88 -8.48
CA ARG A 396 27.44 10.26 -8.71
C ARG A 396 28.46 10.30 -9.84
N ILE A 397 29.37 9.32 -9.89
CA ILE A 397 30.35 9.20 -10.99
C ILE A 397 29.61 8.97 -12.32
N LEU A 398 28.64 8.05 -12.35
CA LEU A 398 27.81 7.81 -13.53
C LEU A 398 27.10 9.09 -14.00
N LEU A 399 26.49 9.82 -13.06
CA LEU A 399 25.80 11.07 -13.35
C LEU A 399 26.75 12.13 -13.94
N SER A 400 27.98 12.23 -13.44
CA SER A 400 28.98 13.18 -13.95
C SER A 400 29.51 12.81 -15.35
N THR A 401 29.57 11.52 -15.68
CA THR A 401 30.17 11.01 -16.92
C THR A 401 29.16 10.84 -18.06
N ASN A 402 27.87 10.63 -17.74
CA ASN A 402 26.83 10.25 -18.71
C ASN A 402 25.62 11.19 -18.76
N GLN A 403 25.79 12.49 -18.49
CA GLN A 403 24.69 13.46 -18.28
C GLN A 403 23.53 13.38 -19.31
N HIS A 404 23.76 12.95 -20.56
CA HIS A 404 22.71 12.78 -21.57
C HIS A 404 22.78 11.50 -22.43
N ARG A 405 23.64 10.52 -22.12
CA ARG A 405 23.90 9.38 -23.04
C ARG A 405 23.17 8.08 -22.67
N ASP A 406 22.80 7.88 -21.41
CA ASP A 406 22.05 6.70 -20.97
C ASP A 406 21.03 7.01 -19.86
N PRO A 407 19.85 7.57 -20.23
CA PRO A 407 18.81 7.87 -19.25
C PRO A 407 18.23 6.61 -18.58
N VAL A 408 18.30 5.46 -19.26
CA VAL A 408 17.75 4.19 -18.75
C VAL A 408 18.68 3.60 -17.70
N GLY A 409 20.00 3.55 -17.95
CA GLY A 409 20.98 3.08 -16.98
C GLY A 409 21.06 3.96 -15.73
N LEU A 410 20.94 5.28 -15.89
CA LEU A 410 20.86 6.20 -14.75
C LEU A 410 19.60 5.94 -13.91
N ALA A 411 18.44 5.76 -14.54
CA ALA A 411 17.19 5.45 -13.83
C ALA A 411 17.29 4.14 -13.02
N HIS A 412 17.89 3.10 -13.59
CA HIS A 412 18.13 1.84 -12.86
C HIS A 412 19.11 2.02 -11.69
N SER A 413 20.15 2.84 -11.87
CA SER A 413 21.12 3.13 -10.80
C SER A 413 20.48 3.92 -9.65
N CYS A 414 19.64 4.91 -9.96
CA CYS A 414 18.84 5.64 -8.98
C CYS A 414 17.93 4.71 -8.16
N GLN A 415 17.27 3.76 -8.82
CA GLN A 415 16.43 2.76 -8.17
C GLN A 415 17.25 1.87 -7.21
N ARG A 416 18.38 1.32 -7.69
CA ARG A 416 19.26 0.48 -6.88
C ARG A 416 19.86 1.22 -5.69
N LEU A 417 20.12 2.52 -5.83
CA LEU A 417 20.55 3.37 -4.73
C LEU A 417 19.48 3.42 -3.62
N LEU A 418 18.21 3.70 -3.97
CA LEU A 418 17.14 3.74 -2.97
C LEU A 418 16.89 2.37 -2.32
N GLU A 419 17.00 1.28 -3.09
CA GLU A 419 16.97 -0.08 -2.56
C GLU A 419 18.09 -0.32 -1.53
N ALA A 420 19.33 0.10 -1.82
CA ALA A 420 20.46 -0.07 -0.90
C ALA A 420 20.23 0.65 0.44
N ILE A 421 19.74 1.90 0.39
CA ILE A 421 19.37 2.67 1.59
C ILE A 421 18.29 1.92 2.38
N ALA A 422 17.22 1.49 1.70
CA ALA A 422 16.10 0.81 2.33
C ALA A 422 16.49 -0.54 2.95
N HIS A 423 17.33 -1.34 2.29
CA HIS A 423 17.78 -2.63 2.81
C HIS A 423 18.68 -2.49 4.04
N ARG A 424 19.57 -1.49 4.07
CA ARG A 424 20.33 -1.18 5.29
C ARG A 424 19.38 -0.79 6.42
N MET A 425 18.49 0.17 6.18
CA MET A 425 17.53 0.63 7.20
C MET A 425 16.69 -0.52 7.75
N GLY A 426 16.18 -1.41 6.88
CA GLY A 426 15.42 -2.57 7.32
C GLY A 426 16.24 -3.52 8.18
N CYS A 427 17.51 -3.78 7.81
CA CYS A 427 18.41 -4.60 8.61
C CYS A 427 18.67 -3.98 9.99
N GLU A 428 18.96 -2.67 10.05
CA GLU A 428 19.19 -1.95 11.30
C GLU A 428 17.93 -1.96 12.19
N ALA A 429 16.74 -1.75 11.62
CA ALA A 429 15.48 -1.82 12.34
C ALA A 429 15.24 -3.23 12.94
N ALA A 430 15.54 -4.29 12.18
CA ALA A 430 15.43 -5.66 12.68
C ALA A 430 16.44 -5.99 13.79
N ILE A 431 17.66 -5.46 13.70
CA ILE A 431 18.67 -5.59 14.76
C ILE A 431 18.20 -4.86 16.01
N ALA A 432 17.73 -3.61 15.88
CA ALA A 432 17.23 -2.81 17.01
C ALA A 432 16.02 -3.47 17.70
N ALA A 433 15.18 -4.17 16.93
CA ALA A 433 14.03 -4.91 17.43
C ALA A 433 14.36 -6.32 17.98
N ASN A 434 15.64 -6.72 18.01
CA ASN A 434 16.09 -8.04 18.45
C ASN A 434 15.42 -9.21 17.69
N VAL A 435 15.25 -9.07 16.38
CA VAL A 435 14.83 -10.19 15.53
C VAL A 435 15.88 -11.31 15.60
N ASP A 436 15.44 -12.57 15.54
CA ASP A 436 16.33 -13.75 15.52
C ASP A 436 17.46 -13.54 14.51
N GLY A 437 18.71 -13.59 15.00
CA GLY A 437 19.90 -13.33 14.18
C GLY A 437 19.96 -14.20 12.93
N ARG A 438 19.42 -15.42 12.95
CA ARG A 438 19.39 -16.30 11.76
C ARG A 438 18.48 -15.76 10.65
N LEU A 439 17.35 -15.14 11.01
CA LEU A 439 16.47 -14.46 10.04
C LEU A 439 17.18 -13.23 9.47
N ILE A 440 17.91 -12.48 10.30
CA ILE A 440 18.69 -11.33 9.86
C ILE A 440 19.82 -11.76 8.90
N GLU A 441 20.52 -12.85 9.18
CA GLU A 441 21.59 -13.35 8.32
C GLU A 441 21.05 -13.89 6.97
N LEU A 442 19.93 -14.62 6.97
CA LEU A 442 19.30 -15.03 5.70
C LEU A 442 18.78 -13.81 4.91
N PHE A 443 18.23 -12.80 5.60
CA PHE A 443 17.85 -11.53 4.97
C PHE A 443 19.08 -10.88 4.31
N LYS A 444 20.17 -10.66 5.04
CA LYS A 444 21.40 -10.06 4.50
C LYS A 444 21.93 -10.85 3.30
N ALA A 445 21.97 -12.18 3.39
CA ALA A 445 22.43 -13.03 2.29
C ALA A 445 21.53 -12.89 1.05
N SER A 446 20.22 -12.78 1.24
CA SER A 446 19.27 -12.52 0.14
C SER A 446 19.46 -11.13 -0.51
N ILE A 447 19.88 -10.13 0.27
CA ILE A 447 20.20 -8.79 -0.25
C ILE A 447 21.56 -8.79 -0.97
N ILE A 448 22.55 -9.50 -0.45
CA ILE A 448 23.89 -9.62 -1.06
C ILE A 448 23.81 -10.16 -2.49
N LYS A 449 22.91 -11.11 -2.74
CA LYS A 449 22.63 -11.67 -4.06
C LYS A 449 22.18 -10.67 -5.12
N LEU A 450 21.70 -9.49 -4.72
CA LEU A 450 21.26 -8.46 -5.66
C LEU A 450 22.45 -7.76 -6.33
N ASP A 451 23.64 -7.83 -5.73
CA ASP A 451 24.86 -7.19 -6.24
C ASP A 451 26.13 -8.02 -6.00
N PRO A 452 26.18 -9.28 -6.47
CA PRO A 452 27.24 -10.22 -6.08
C PRO A 452 28.63 -9.75 -6.50
N SER A 453 28.72 -8.93 -7.56
CA SER A 453 29.98 -8.34 -8.04
C SER A 453 30.54 -7.32 -7.04
N TRP A 454 29.70 -6.41 -6.53
CA TRP A 454 30.16 -5.42 -5.54
C TRP A 454 30.67 -6.10 -4.26
N TYR A 455 29.93 -7.09 -3.75
CA TYR A 455 30.33 -7.81 -2.54
C TYR A 455 31.61 -8.64 -2.74
N ALA A 456 31.89 -9.10 -3.96
CA ALA A 456 33.13 -9.78 -4.30
C ALA A 456 34.32 -8.82 -4.38
N GLU A 457 34.16 -7.68 -5.05
CA GLU A 457 35.25 -6.73 -5.32
C GLU A 457 35.57 -5.82 -4.13
N ARG A 458 34.54 -5.29 -3.46
CA ARG A 458 34.68 -4.30 -2.38
C ARG A 458 34.24 -4.83 -1.01
N GLY A 459 33.37 -5.84 -1.01
CA GLY A 459 32.84 -6.45 0.22
C GLY A 459 33.71 -7.54 0.85
N GLY A 460 34.71 -8.06 0.13
CA GLY A 460 35.56 -9.17 0.60
C GLY A 460 34.83 -10.52 0.68
N MET A 461 33.74 -10.69 -0.05
CA MET A 461 32.93 -11.91 -0.08
C MET A 461 32.98 -12.53 -1.48
N THR A 462 33.83 -13.54 -1.68
CA THR A 462 33.87 -14.29 -2.95
C THR A 462 32.49 -14.88 -3.27
N ARG A 463 32.19 -15.14 -4.54
CA ARG A 463 30.90 -15.75 -4.95
C ARG A 463 30.63 -17.08 -4.23
N VAL A 464 31.69 -17.89 -4.00
CA VAL A 464 31.61 -19.13 -3.23
C VAL A 464 31.20 -18.85 -1.79
N LYS A 465 31.88 -17.91 -1.12
CA LYS A 465 31.55 -17.50 0.26
C LYS A 465 30.14 -16.93 0.37
N GLN A 466 29.68 -16.16 -0.62
CA GLN A 466 28.30 -15.65 -0.65
C GLN A 466 27.29 -16.81 -0.66
N ALA A 467 27.48 -17.80 -1.54
CA ALA A 467 26.60 -18.98 -1.60
C ALA A 467 26.67 -19.85 -0.32
N GLU A 468 27.86 -19.99 0.28
CA GLU A 468 28.05 -20.72 1.54
C GLU A 468 27.31 -20.05 2.71
N VAL A 469 27.45 -18.73 2.86
CA VAL A 469 26.75 -17.96 3.91
C VAL A 469 25.24 -18.07 3.74
N GLU A 470 24.76 -17.94 2.50
CA GLU A 470 23.34 -18.04 2.18
C GLU A 470 22.75 -19.42 2.51
N LYS A 471 23.46 -20.47 2.10
CA LYS A 471 23.09 -21.86 2.39
C LYS A 471 23.10 -22.13 3.89
N ALA A 472 24.16 -21.75 4.59
CA ALA A 472 24.30 -21.96 6.03
C ALA A 472 23.18 -21.24 6.82
N ALA A 473 22.82 -20.01 6.42
CA ALA A 473 21.73 -19.27 7.04
C ALA A 473 20.37 -19.97 6.85
N ALA A 474 20.11 -20.49 5.64
CA ALA A 474 18.89 -21.24 5.37
C ALA A 474 18.84 -22.59 6.10
N GLU A 475 19.94 -23.35 6.12
CA GLU A 475 20.05 -24.62 6.87
C GLU A 475 19.82 -24.42 8.38
N GLY A 476 20.31 -23.32 8.95
CA GLY A 476 20.08 -22.98 10.36
C GLY A 476 18.62 -22.65 10.71
N LEU A 477 17.81 -22.23 9.72
CA LEU A 477 16.39 -21.92 9.90
C LEU A 477 15.48 -23.11 9.57
N LEU A 478 15.92 -24.02 8.72
CA LEU A 478 15.12 -25.13 8.21
C LEU A 478 14.43 -25.98 9.31
N PRO A 479 15.11 -26.38 10.41
CA PRO A 479 14.47 -27.13 11.50
C PRO A 479 13.32 -26.38 12.18
N GLN A 480 13.30 -25.05 12.07
CA GLN A 480 12.29 -24.20 12.69
C GLN A 480 11.17 -23.78 11.72
N LEU A 481 11.20 -24.24 10.46
CA LEU A 481 10.22 -23.86 9.46
C LEU A 481 8.76 -23.96 9.97
N PRO A 482 8.31 -25.06 10.64
CA PRO A 482 6.96 -25.12 11.20
C PRO A 482 6.66 -24.02 12.23
N GLY A 483 7.61 -23.74 13.13
CA GLY A 483 7.47 -22.69 14.14
C GLY A 483 7.48 -21.29 13.54
N LEU A 484 8.31 -21.06 12.52
CA LEU A 484 8.36 -19.80 11.77
C LEU A 484 7.04 -19.53 11.04
N LEU A 485 6.44 -20.55 10.40
CA LEU A 485 5.13 -20.44 9.76
C LEU A 485 4.03 -20.07 10.77
N HIS A 486 4.06 -20.65 11.97
CA HIS A 486 3.11 -20.27 13.03
C HIS A 486 3.29 -18.81 13.47
N ARG A 487 4.54 -18.34 13.62
CA ARG A 487 4.87 -16.96 13.97
C ARG A 487 4.49 -15.93 12.89
N LEU A 488 4.17 -16.36 11.66
CA LEU A 488 3.59 -15.46 10.67
C LEU A 488 2.17 -15.02 11.04
N GLU A 489 1.49 -15.69 11.99
CA GLU A 489 0.15 -15.33 12.50
C GLU A 489 -0.93 -15.13 11.41
N VAL A 490 -0.84 -15.85 10.29
CA VAL A 490 -1.76 -15.71 9.13
C VAL A 490 -2.60 -16.95 8.83
N GLU A 491 -2.48 -18.01 9.63
CA GLU A 491 -3.11 -19.32 9.38
C GLU A 491 -4.60 -19.23 9.05
N ARG A 492 -5.39 -18.58 9.90
CA ARG A 492 -6.86 -18.47 9.71
C ARG A 492 -7.26 -17.71 8.44
N TYR A 493 -6.40 -16.82 7.98
CA TYR A 493 -6.65 -15.96 6.82
C TYR A 493 -6.27 -16.65 5.52
N SER A 494 -5.22 -17.48 5.55
CA SER A 494 -4.77 -18.27 4.40
C SER A 494 -5.82 -19.31 3.94
N MET A 495 -6.62 -19.84 4.88
CA MET A 495 -7.72 -20.78 4.58
C MET A 495 -8.97 -20.09 4.01
N ALA A 496 -9.12 -18.78 4.19
CA ALA A 496 -10.21 -17.99 3.61
C ALA A 496 -9.94 -17.63 2.14
N SER A 497 -8.67 -17.59 1.73
CA SER A 497 -8.23 -17.31 0.37
C SER A 497 -8.16 -18.54 -0.55
N SER A 498 -8.37 -19.77 -0.09
CA SER A 498 -8.37 -20.93 -1.01
C SER A 498 -9.72 -21.07 -1.75
N PRO A 499 -9.74 -21.12 -3.09
CA PRO A 499 -10.96 -21.37 -3.88
C PRO A 499 -11.64 -22.72 -3.59
N GLU A 500 -10.94 -23.66 -2.93
CA GLU A 500 -11.42 -25.02 -2.68
C GLU A 500 -12.41 -25.16 -1.51
N LYS A 501 -13.10 -24.09 -1.11
CA LYS A 501 -14.18 -24.17 -0.11
C LYS A 501 -15.48 -24.81 -0.63
N GLY A 502 -15.48 -25.37 -1.84
CA GLY A 502 -16.63 -26.04 -2.47
C GLY A 502 -16.56 -27.57 -2.52
N LYS A 503 -15.42 -28.21 -2.22
CA LYS A 503 -15.31 -29.68 -2.20
C LYS A 503 -14.59 -30.15 -0.95
N ASP A 504 -15.40 -30.43 0.06
CA ASP A 504 -15.24 -31.57 0.96
C ASP A 504 -13.90 -31.73 1.70
N ILE A 505 -13.76 -31.04 2.85
CA ILE A 505 -12.72 -31.31 3.87
C ILE A 505 -13.37 -31.67 5.21
N LYS A 506 -14.61 -32.18 5.21
CA LYS A 506 -15.21 -32.82 6.40
C LYS A 506 -15.25 -34.35 6.31
N SER A 507 -14.89 -34.95 5.17
CA SER A 507 -14.88 -36.40 4.98
C SER A 507 -13.50 -37.07 5.16
N ARG A 508 -12.47 -36.35 5.62
CA ARG A 508 -11.09 -36.90 5.78
C ARG A 508 -10.34 -36.41 7.04
N LEU A 509 -11.07 -36.17 8.12
CA LEU A 509 -10.56 -36.35 9.49
C LEU A 509 -11.11 -37.68 10.00
#